data_AF-A0A559IXA4-F1
#
_entry.id   AF-A0A559IXA4-F1
#
_cell.length_a   1.000
_cell.length_b   1.000
_cell.length_c   1.000
_cell.angle_alpha   90.00
_cell.angle_beta   90.00
_cell.angle_gamma   90.00
#
_symmetry.space_group_name_H-M   'P 1'
#
loop_
_entity.id
_entity.type
_entity.pdbx_description
1 polymer ?
#
loop_
_entity_poly.entity_id
_entity_poly.type
_entity_poly.pdbx_seq_one_letter_code
_entity_poly.pdbx_strand_id
1 'polypeptide(L)'
;MQNNFMDIEMLEDRLRYWQAQLRLQDWQIEMKFDRGFNLAPNVADISLLEESRVARIRMMEANDFDPSSIAPYDMEQTMVHELLHIHFFPLTRTLGKSIPEEQAIEAISWALIALDRKADEIENHYMKRLYPEACYLLEPYKGVVVNESAADD
;
A
#
# COMPACT_ATOMS: atom_id res chain seq x y z
N MET A 1 -5.70 -7.81 -10.77
CA MET A 1 -4.96 -7.34 -9.59
C MET A 1 -4.31 -8.57 -8.97
N GLN A 2 -3.05 -8.49 -8.62
CA GLN A 2 -2.26 -9.62 -8.09
C GLN A 2 -1.82 -9.28 -6.67
N ASN A 3 -1.55 -10.29 -5.85
CA ASN A 3 -0.93 -10.07 -4.55
C ASN A 3 0.43 -9.41 -4.76
N ASN A 4 0.75 -8.44 -3.91
CA ASN A 4 2.03 -7.74 -3.94
C ASN A 4 2.53 -7.58 -2.50
N PHE A 5 3.47 -8.45 -2.13
CA PHE A 5 4.10 -8.45 -0.83
C PHE A 5 5.43 -7.71 -0.91
N MET A 6 5.65 -6.86 0.08
CA MET A 6 6.83 -6.00 0.16
C MET A 6 7.58 -6.30 1.46
N ASP A 7 8.90 -6.18 1.42
CA ASP A 7 9.66 -6.15 2.66
C ASP A 7 9.33 -4.88 3.46
N ILE A 8 9.55 -4.94 4.77
CA ILE A 8 9.15 -3.87 5.70
C ILE A 8 9.90 -2.57 5.39
N GLU A 9 11.19 -2.64 5.10
CA GLU A 9 12.03 -1.47 4.85
C GLU A 9 11.57 -0.72 3.58
N MET A 10 11.28 -1.47 2.52
CA MET A 10 10.76 -0.95 1.27
C MET A 10 9.35 -0.40 1.45
N LEU A 11 8.49 -1.03 2.25
CA LEU A 11 7.17 -0.48 2.53
C LEU A 11 7.25 0.81 3.35
N GLU A 12 8.20 0.94 4.27
CA GLU A 12 8.46 2.20 4.98
C GLU A 12 8.98 3.31 4.05
N ASP A 13 9.80 2.98 3.05
CA ASP A 13 10.19 3.92 1.99
C ASP A 13 8.98 4.37 1.17
N ARG A 14 8.12 3.42 0.77
CA ARG A 14 6.87 3.73 0.08
C ARG A 14 5.92 4.55 0.95
N LEU A 15 5.87 4.32 2.27
CA LEU A 15 5.11 5.14 3.20
C LEU A 15 5.57 6.60 3.13
N ARG A 16 6.88 6.85 3.21
CA ARG A 16 7.44 8.21 3.13
C ARG A 16 7.11 8.87 1.78
N TYR A 17 7.22 8.11 0.69
CA TYR A 17 6.85 8.57 -0.63
C TYR A 17 5.38 8.99 -0.70
N TRP A 18 4.46 8.11 -0.30
CA TRP A 18 3.01 8.37 -0.36
C TRP A 18 2.57 9.45 0.63
N GLN A 19 3.17 9.52 1.82
CA GLN A 19 2.97 10.62 2.75
C GLN A 19 3.31 11.96 2.09
N ALA A 20 4.35 12.01 1.25
CA ALA A 20 4.70 13.22 0.51
C ALA A 20 3.70 13.54 -0.61
N GLN A 21 3.32 12.53 -1.42
CA GLN A 21 2.37 12.70 -2.53
C GLN A 21 0.97 13.13 -2.05
N LEU A 22 0.52 12.55 -0.94
CA LEU A 22 -0.78 12.87 -0.32
C LEU A 22 -0.74 14.12 0.57
N ARG A 23 0.41 14.81 0.66
CA ARG A 23 0.59 16.01 1.49
C ARG A 23 0.28 15.82 2.97
N LEU A 24 0.76 14.72 3.54
CA LEU A 24 0.58 14.33 4.94
C LEU A 24 1.86 14.52 5.78
N GLN A 25 2.80 15.36 5.35
CA GLN A 25 4.09 15.56 6.04
C GLN A 25 3.95 16.20 7.43
N ASP A 26 2.80 16.81 7.71
CA ASP A 26 2.45 17.38 9.01
C ASP A 26 1.82 16.35 9.97
N TRP A 27 1.61 15.11 9.50
CA TRP A 27 1.16 13.98 10.31
C TRP A 27 2.35 13.12 10.76
N GLN A 28 2.35 12.71 12.03
CA GLN A 28 3.22 11.65 12.51
C GLN A 28 2.51 10.31 12.29
N ILE A 29 3.01 9.52 11.34
CA ILE A 29 2.40 8.24 10.94
C ILE A 29 3.31 7.09 11.38
N GLU A 30 2.77 6.18 12.18
CA GLU A 30 3.44 4.95 12.61
C GLU A 30 2.79 3.75 11.92
N MET A 31 3.58 2.87 11.30
CA MET A 31 3.11 1.59 10.78
C MET A 31 3.52 0.46 11.72
N LYS A 32 2.59 -0.46 11.99
CA LYS A 32 2.83 -1.69 12.74
C LYS A 32 2.29 -2.88 11.97
N PHE A 33 3.00 -4.00 12.06
CA PHE A 33 2.50 -5.28 11.57
C PHE A 33 1.90 -6.06 12.73
N ASP A 34 0.76 -6.68 12.47
CA ASP A 34 0.03 -7.50 13.42
C ASP A 34 -0.37 -8.82 12.76
N ARG A 35 -0.68 -9.80 13.60
CA ARG A 35 -1.15 -11.10 13.14
C ARG A 35 -2.55 -10.98 12.55
N GLY A 36 -2.86 -11.74 11.51
CA GLY A 36 -4.13 -11.64 10.78
C GLY A 36 -5.36 -11.84 11.67
N PHE A 37 -5.27 -12.69 12.69
CA PHE A 37 -6.37 -12.91 13.65
C PHE A 37 -6.69 -11.69 14.54
N ASN A 38 -5.74 -10.76 14.72
CA ASN A 38 -5.96 -9.53 15.48
C ASN A 38 -6.63 -8.43 14.64
N LEU A 39 -6.60 -8.55 13.32
CA LEU A 39 -7.17 -7.58 12.36
C LEU A 39 -8.47 -8.07 11.72
N ALA A 40 -8.78 -9.37 11.82
CA ALA A 40 -9.96 -9.96 11.21
C ALA A 40 -11.26 -9.21 11.57
N PRO A 41 -12.13 -8.91 10.58
CA PRO A 41 -12.12 -9.42 9.21
C PRO A 41 -11.26 -8.62 8.21
N ASN A 42 -10.52 -7.60 8.64
CA ASN A 42 -9.74 -6.72 7.77
C ASN A 42 -8.29 -7.19 7.58
N VAL A 43 -7.63 -6.67 6.54
CA VAL A 43 -6.17 -6.83 6.31
C VAL A 43 -5.35 -5.65 6.85
N ALA A 44 -6.00 -4.53 7.15
CA ALA A 44 -5.41 -3.37 7.81
C ALA A 44 -6.47 -2.55 8.55
N ASP A 45 -6.01 -1.67 9.44
CA ASP A 45 -6.81 -0.56 9.97
C ASP A 45 -5.94 0.64 10.34
N ILE A 46 -6.59 1.79 10.52
CA ILE A 46 -5.97 3.03 10.97
C ILE A 46 -6.68 3.60 12.21
N SER A 47 -5.87 4.10 13.13
CA SER A 47 -6.32 4.86 14.30
C SER A 47 -5.77 6.28 14.24
N LEU A 48 -6.63 7.28 14.41
CA LEU A 48 -6.29 8.69 14.27
C LEU A 48 -6.47 9.44 15.60
N LEU A 49 -5.52 10.33 15.89
CA LEU A 49 -5.62 11.40 16.88
C LEU A 49 -5.52 12.72 16.12
N GLU A 50 -6.67 13.26 15.69
CA GLU A 50 -6.77 14.43 14.80
C GLU A 50 -6.12 15.66 15.42
N GLU A 51 -6.34 15.89 16.71
CA GLU A 51 -5.86 17.07 17.44
C GLU A 51 -4.33 17.13 17.49
N SER A 52 -3.66 15.97 17.56
CA SER A 52 -2.20 15.88 17.56
C SER A 52 -1.61 15.51 16.21
N ARG A 53 -2.43 15.33 15.16
CA ARG A 53 -2.01 14.85 13.84
C ARG A 53 -1.15 13.58 13.91
N VAL A 54 -1.59 12.63 14.73
CA VAL A 54 -0.93 11.33 14.87
C VAL A 54 -1.82 10.25 14.27
N ALA A 55 -1.25 9.37 13.46
CA ALA A 55 -1.93 8.22 12.91
C ALA A 55 -1.12 6.96 13.18
N ARG A 56 -1.81 5.86 13.49
CA ARG A 56 -1.22 4.52 13.54
C ARG A 56 -1.94 3.62 12.56
N ILE A 57 -1.18 3.07 11.62
CA ILE A 57 -1.63 2.05 10.68
C ILE A 57 -1.21 0.70 11.24
N ARG A 58 -2.14 -0.25 11.32
CA ARG A 58 -1.86 -1.66 11.58
C ARG A 58 -2.14 -2.46 10.33
N MET A 59 -1.19 -3.30 9.92
CA MET A 59 -1.29 -4.12 8.71
C MET A 59 -1.03 -5.59 9.02
N MET A 60 -1.71 -6.47 8.29
CA MET A 60 -1.49 -7.90 8.37
C MET A 60 -0.11 -8.27 7.82
N GLU A 61 0.63 -9.12 8.53
CA GLU A 61 1.84 -9.73 8.01
C GLU A 61 1.55 -10.54 6.73
N ALA A 62 2.43 -10.46 5.72
CA ALA A 62 2.25 -11.18 4.45
C ALA A 62 2.07 -12.71 4.64
N ASN A 63 2.74 -13.29 5.63
CA ASN A 63 2.66 -14.73 5.95
C ASN A 63 1.32 -15.17 6.53
N ASP A 64 0.50 -14.22 7.01
CA ASP A 64 -0.81 -14.49 7.59
C ASP A 64 -1.94 -14.35 6.56
N PHE A 65 -1.62 -13.95 5.33
CA PHE A 65 -2.61 -13.82 4.26
C PHE A 65 -3.06 -15.19 3.76
N ASP A 66 -4.38 -15.42 3.72
CA ASP A 66 -4.99 -16.64 3.20
C ASP A 66 -4.87 -16.67 1.66
N PRO A 67 -4.12 -17.61 1.06
CA PRO A 67 -3.98 -17.72 -0.39
C PRO A 67 -5.29 -18.01 -1.11
N SER A 68 -6.31 -18.53 -0.40
CA SER A 68 -7.65 -18.78 -0.94
C SER A 68 -8.57 -17.56 -0.94
N SER A 69 -8.09 -16.42 -0.40
CA SER A 69 -8.83 -15.16 -0.44
C SER A 69 -9.16 -14.74 -1.87
N ILE A 70 -10.43 -14.37 -2.09
CA ILE A 70 -10.90 -13.85 -3.38
C ILE A 70 -10.42 -12.41 -3.65
N ALA A 71 -10.09 -11.67 -2.60
CA ALA A 71 -9.60 -10.30 -2.68
C ALA A 71 -8.06 -10.32 -2.61
N PRO A 72 -7.36 -9.71 -3.58
CA PRO A 72 -5.91 -9.66 -3.55
C PRO A 72 -5.42 -8.79 -2.39
N TYR A 73 -4.23 -9.10 -1.88
CA TYR A 73 -3.55 -8.26 -0.90
C TYR A 73 -2.31 -7.63 -1.53
N ASP A 74 -2.40 -6.33 -1.79
CA ASP A 74 -1.30 -5.49 -2.25
C ASP A 74 -0.95 -4.54 -1.10
N MET A 75 0.13 -4.85 -0.38
CA MET A 75 0.50 -4.13 0.85
C MET A 75 0.66 -2.64 0.61
N GLU A 76 1.17 -2.25 -0.56
CA GLU A 76 1.33 -0.85 -0.91
C GLU A 76 -0.03 -0.16 -1.10
N GLN A 77 -0.93 -0.77 -1.86
CA GLN A 77 -2.26 -0.23 -2.08
C GLN A 77 -3.04 -0.15 -0.77
N THR A 78 -2.95 -1.17 0.07
CA THR A 78 -3.59 -1.19 1.39
C THR A 78 -3.04 -0.06 2.26
N MET A 79 -1.73 0.17 2.28
CA MET A 79 -1.14 1.32 2.98
C MET A 79 -1.68 2.65 2.42
N VAL A 80 -1.78 2.81 1.10
CA VAL A 80 -2.35 4.02 0.48
C VAL A 80 -3.83 4.21 0.83
N HIS A 81 -4.60 3.12 0.90
CA HIS A 81 -5.99 3.12 1.39
C HIS A 81 -6.07 3.69 2.80
N GLU A 82 -5.25 3.18 3.72
CA GLU A 82 -5.21 3.66 5.10
C GLU A 82 -4.78 5.14 5.19
N LEU A 83 -3.82 5.59 4.38
CA LEU A 83 -3.43 7.01 4.34
C LEU A 83 -4.55 7.91 3.86
N LEU A 84 -5.38 7.47 2.90
CA LEU A 84 -6.50 8.26 2.40
C LEU A 84 -7.59 8.46 3.46
N HIS A 85 -7.77 7.53 4.41
CA HIS A 85 -8.67 7.75 5.54
C HIS A 85 -8.33 9.03 6.33
N ILE A 86 -7.07 9.45 6.39
CA ILE A 86 -6.69 10.71 7.06
C ILE A 86 -7.37 11.92 6.40
N HIS A 87 -7.48 11.93 5.06
CA HIS A 87 -8.13 13.02 4.31
C HIS A 87 -9.66 12.97 4.41
N PHE A 88 -10.23 11.77 4.52
CA PHE A 88 -11.68 11.59 4.59
C PHE A 88 -12.22 11.75 6.00
N PHE A 89 -11.41 11.52 7.03
CA PHE A 89 -11.82 11.57 8.43
C PHE A 89 -12.60 12.86 8.83
N PRO A 90 -12.20 14.08 8.43
CA PRO A 90 -12.99 15.28 8.76
C PRO A 90 -14.41 15.27 8.20
N LEU A 91 -14.66 14.53 7.11
CA LEU A 91 -15.96 14.40 6.46
C LEU A 91 -16.81 13.29 7.08
N THR A 92 -16.19 12.27 7.67
CA THR A 92 -16.85 11.02 8.03
C THR A 92 -16.85 10.71 9.54
N ARG A 93 -16.09 11.48 10.34
CA ARG A 93 -15.98 11.28 11.80
C ARG A 93 -17.30 11.22 12.57
N THR A 94 -18.38 11.84 12.07
CA THR A 94 -19.71 11.81 12.71
C THR A 94 -20.63 10.71 12.16
N LEU A 95 -20.25 10.07 11.06
CA LEU A 95 -21.06 9.09 10.34
C LEU A 95 -20.71 7.64 10.72
N GLY A 96 -19.56 7.42 11.37
CA GLY A 96 -19.04 6.08 11.63
C GLY A 96 -18.55 5.41 10.34
N LYS A 97 -18.40 4.08 10.34
CA LYS A 97 -17.97 3.32 9.15
C LYS A 97 -18.98 3.49 8.01
N SER A 98 -18.57 4.19 6.95
CA SER A 98 -19.41 4.53 5.81
C SER A 98 -19.04 3.68 4.60
N ILE A 99 -19.92 2.78 4.16
CA ILE A 99 -19.67 1.93 2.98
C ILE A 99 -19.31 2.77 1.73
N PRO A 100 -20.01 3.89 1.42
CA PRO A 100 -19.62 4.75 0.30
C PRO A 100 -18.22 5.37 0.42
N GLU A 101 -17.79 5.69 1.64
CA GLU A 101 -16.44 6.21 1.89
C GLU A 101 -15.40 5.14 1.59
N GLU A 102 -15.54 3.95 2.19
CA GLU A 102 -14.63 2.81 1.97
C GLU A 102 -14.51 2.48 0.46
N GLN A 103 -15.63 2.46 -0.26
CA GLN A 103 -15.64 2.21 -1.70
C GLN A 103 -14.95 3.32 -2.50
N ALA A 104 -15.11 4.57 -2.10
CA ALA A 104 -14.44 5.70 -2.74
C ALA A 104 -12.92 5.66 -2.49
N ILE A 105 -12.52 5.40 -1.25
CA ILE A 105 -11.12 5.28 -0.85
C ILE A 105 -10.44 4.12 -1.59
N GLU A 106 -11.09 2.96 -1.64
CA GLU A 106 -10.60 1.78 -2.37
C GLU A 106 -10.40 2.07 -3.87
N ALA A 107 -11.36 2.74 -4.51
CA ALA A 107 -11.24 3.09 -5.93
C ALA A 107 -10.10 4.11 -6.17
N ILE A 108 -9.94 5.09 -5.28
CA ILE A 108 -8.90 6.12 -5.40
C ILE A 108 -7.51 5.50 -5.16
N SER A 109 -7.34 4.66 -4.14
CA SER A 109 -6.06 4.03 -3.83
C SER A 109 -5.56 3.16 -4.98
N TRP A 110 -6.43 2.35 -5.59
CA TRP A 110 -6.06 1.59 -6.80
C TRP A 110 -5.70 2.49 -7.99
N ALA A 111 -6.44 3.58 -8.21
CA ALA A 111 -6.14 4.51 -9.29
C ALA A 111 -4.78 5.19 -9.11
N LEU A 112 -4.44 5.59 -7.88
CA LEU A 112 -3.14 6.20 -7.56
C LEU A 112 -1.99 5.21 -7.78
N ILE A 113 -2.12 3.99 -7.27
CA ILE A 113 -1.12 2.93 -7.45
C ILE A 113 -0.92 2.60 -8.94
N ALA A 114 -2.01 2.51 -9.71
CA ALA A 114 -1.92 2.24 -11.15
C ALA A 114 -1.21 3.37 -11.92
N LEU A 115 -1.47 4.64 -11.55
CA LEU A 115 -0.81 5.79 -12.15
C LEU A 115 0.68 5.84 -11.81
N ASP A 116 1.02 5.55 -10.56
CA ASP A 116 2.40 5.55 -10.07
C ASP A 116 3.24 4.47 -10.75
N ARG A 117 2.75 3.22 -10.78
CA ARG A 117 3.41 2.11 -11.48
C ARG A 117 3.59 2.39 -12.98
N LYS A 118 2.61 3.04 -13.60
CA LYS A 118 2.71 3.46 -15.00
C LYS A 118 3.76 4.56 -15.21
N ALA A 119 3.91 5.49 -14.27
CA ALA A 119 4.94 6.50 -14.32
C ALA A 119 6.33 5.85 -14.26
N ASP A 120 6.54 4.89 -13.36
CA ASP A 120 7.78 4.13 -13.24
C ASP A 120 8.10 3.34 -14.52
N GLU A 121 7.11 2.69 -15.13
CA GLU A 121 7.29 1.98 -16.41
C GLU A 121 7.76 2.93 -17.53
N ILE A 122 7.16 4.12 -17.60
CA ILE A 122 7.52 5.15 -18.58
C ILE A 122 8.93 5.66 -18.34
N GLU A 123 9.28 6.00 -17.10
CA GLU A 123 10.62 6.46 -16.74
C GLU A 123 11.66 5.39 -17.08
N ASN A 124 11.43 4.14 -16.69
CA ASN A 124 12.29 3.01 -17.00
C ASN A 124 12.45 2.81 -18.52
N HIS A 125 11.38 2.97 -19.30
CA HIS A 125 11.45 2.90 -20.76
C HIS A 125 12.38 3.97 -21.34
N TYR A 126 12.25 5.22 -20.90
CA TYR A 126 13.10 6.31 -21.38
C TYR A 126 14.55 6.17 -20.90
N MET A 127 14.78 5.75 -19.65
CA MET A 127 16.11 5.53 -19.13
C MET A 127 16.85 4.44 -19.92
N LYS A 128 16.17 3.33 -20.25
CA LYS A 128 16.73 2.27 -21.10
C LYS A 128 17.06 2.75 -22.52
N ARG A 129 16.24 3.64 -23.07
CA ARG A 129 16.44 4.18 -24.42
C ARG A 129 17.58 5.20 -24.50
N LEU A 130 17.70 6.06 -23.49
CA LEU A 130 18.68 7.15 -23.46
C LEU A 130 20.06 6.69 -22.97
N TYR A 131 20.09 5.70 -22.07
CA TYR A 131 21.32 5.19 -21.46
C TYR A 131 21.40 3.66 -21.55
N PRO A 132 21.48 3.08 -22.77
CA PRO A 132 21.48 1.63 -22.96
C PRO A 132 22.66 0.95 -22.23
N GLU A 133 23.82 1.61 -22.19
CA GLU A 133 25.03 1.10 -21.53
C GLU A 133 24.94 1.09 -19.98
N ALA A 134 24.03 1.90 -19.40
CA ALA A 134 23.83 1.99 -17.95
C ALA A 134 22.75 1.02 -17.44
N CYS A 135 22.09 0.27 -18.33
CA CYS A 135 20.95 -0.59 -18.00
C CYS A 135 21.29 -1.74 -17.04
N TYR A 136 22.56 -2.12 -16.91
CA TYR A 136 23.02 -3.17 -15.99
C TYR A 136 23.00 -2.76 -14.51
N LEU A 137 22.77 -1.47 -14.20
CA LEU A 137 22.78 -0.94 -12.82
C LEU A 137 21.38 -0.65 -12.27
N LEU A 138 20.33 -0.77 -13.10
CA LEU A 138 18.94 -0.54 -12.69
C LEU A 138 18.23 -1.90 -12.62
N GLU A 139 18.24 -2.53 -11.44
CA GLU A 139 17.30 -3.62 -11.23
C GLU A 139 15.87 -3.05 -11.28
N PRO A 140 14.96 -3.62 -12.10
CA PRO A 140 13.57 -3.21 -12.05
C PRO A 140 13.04 -3.43 -10.64
N TYR A 141 12.12 -2.56 -10.19
CA TYR A 141 11.34 -2.79 -8.98
C TYR A 141 10.69 -4.17 -9.09
N LYS A 142 11.28 -5.14 -8.39
CA LYS A 142 10.75 -6.48 -8.23
C LYS A 142 10.03 -6.46 -6.89
N GLY A 143 8.76 -6.10 -6.89
CA GLY A 143 7.85 -6.67 -5.90
C GLY A 143 8.07 -8.19 -5.90
N VAL A 144 8.21 -8.79 -4.73
CA VAL A 144 8.50 -10.22 -4.61
C VAL A 144 7.27 -10.97 -5.10
N VAL A 145 7.28 -11.37 -6.37
CA VAL A 145 6.31 -12.33 -6.91
C VAL A 145 6.74 -13.70 -6.40
N VAL A 146 6.10 -14.17 -5.34
CA VAL A 146 6.22 -15.56 -4.92
C VAL A 146 5.48 -16.40 -5.97
N ASN A 147 6.24 -16.96 -6.92
CA ASN A 147 5.71 -17.99 -7.82
C ASN A 147 5.64 -19.30 -7.04
N GLU A 148 4.43 -19.80 -6.81
CA GLU A 148 4.23 -21.21 -6.47
C GLU A 148 4.64 -22.07 -7.68
N SER A 149 5.70 -22.85 -7.51
CA SER A 149 5.93 -24.03 -8.34
C SER A 149 6.32 -25.21 -7.46
N ALA A 150 5.58 -26.31 -7.69
CA ALA A 150 5.91 -27.70 -7.40
C ALA A 150 5.73 -28.19 -5.95
N ALA A 151 4.55 -28.75 -5.70
CA ALA A 151 4.44 -30.03 -5.01
C ALA A 151 3.57 -30.95 -5.88
N ASP A 152 4.19 -31.52 -6.91
CA ASP A 152 3.81 -32.86 -7.40
C ASP A 152 4.50 -33.85 -6.46
N ASP A 153 3.70 -34.67 -5.77
CA ASP A 153 3.99 -36.06 -5.39
C ASP A 153 2.65 -36.79 -5.18
#